data_AF-A0A813KMK9-F1
#
_entry.id   AF-A0A813KMK9-F1
#
_cell.length_a   1.000
_cell.length_b   1.000
_cell.length_c   1.000
_cell.angle_alpha   90.00
_cell.angle_beta   90.00
_cell.angle_gamma   90.00
#
_symmetry.space_group_name_H-M   'P 1'
#
loop_
_entity.id
_entity.type
_entity.pdbx_description
1 polymer ?
#
loop_
_entity_poly.entity_id
_entity_poly.type
_entity_poly.pdbx_seq_one_letter_code
_entity_poly.pdbx_strand_id
1 'polypeptide(L)'
;MLFTVCYEDWTVVDGVQWGQRPEGETLKRAQEQLKLDFEYLRDSYMSRQGFLRTEAEGTAGRPLLLCFGPRTLRETEDWESMLSTVFPEEATRPLILSLNGKIIPGGRFGWFPLLNRALSLSDIDGFLKNYYLAEAAAARLTIGPIWAGFRDYYVEGSAGKLKSYGHLPEHDGDTLQAAIDRAKIHRPAFVQLCTWNDWQEGTNFEPSKELGYSHLLKIQRDILGEADQAAFESATERYWESQIKMEIAIN
;
A
#
# COMPACT_ATOMS: atom_id res chain seq x y z
N MET A 1 1.38 -0.47 17.65
CA MET A 1 1.27 -0.26 16.19
C MET A 1 0.91 -1.58 15.55
N LEU A 2 -0.06 -1.59 14.64
CA LEU A 2 -0.37 -2.77 13.83
C LEU A 2 0.50 -2.76 12.57
N PHE A 3 0.72 -3.92 11.95
CA PHE A 3 1.46 -4.04 10.70
C PHE A 3 0.89 -5.15 9.80
N THR A 4 1.15 -5.08 8.50
CA THR A 4 0.86 -6.15 7.53
C THR A 4 1.97 -6.22 6.48
N VAL A 5 1.93 -7.25 5.64
CA VAL A 5 2.85 -7.42 4.51
C VAL A 5 2.16 -6.99 3.22
N CYS A 6 2.89 -6.19 2.43
CA CYS A 6 2.55 -5.90 1.04
C CYS A 6 3.42 -6.78 0.13
N TYR A 7 2.80 -7.79 -0.46
CA TYR A 7 3.45 -8.84 -1.24
C TYR A 7 3.50 -8.49 -2.73
N GLU A 8 4.55 -8.92 -3.41
CA GLU A 8 4.72 -8.75 -4.85
C GLU A 8 5.00 -10.09 -5.53
N ASP A 9 4.13 -10.51 -6.45
CA ASP A 9 4.22 -11.80 -7.13
C ASP A 9 5.19 -11.82 -8.32
N TRP A 10 5.95 -10.75 -8.56
CA TRP A 10 6.98 -10.80 -9.61
C TRP A 10 8.22 -11.57 -9.19
N THR A 11 8.36 -11.88 -7.90
CA THR A 11 9.48 -12.69 -7.38
C THR A 11 9.25 -14.19 -7.53
N VAL A 12 8.04 -14.64 -7.90
CA VAL A 12 7.74 -16.08 -8.06
C VAL A 12 8.26 -16.68 -9.38
N VAL A 13 8.80 -15.83 -10.25
CA VAL A 13 9.33 -16.23 -11.56
C VAL A 13 10.72 -15.64 -11.78
N ASP A 14 11.58 -16.42 -12.42
CA ASP A 14 12.84 -15.95 -12.99
C ASP A 14 12.73 -15.89 -14.52
N GLY A 15 13.33 -14.87 -15.13
CA GLY A 15 13.40 -14.70 -16.59
C GLY A 15 12.10 -14.28 -17.29
N VAL A 16 11.01 -13.98 -16.57
CA VAL A 16 9.77 -13.45 -17.18
C VAL A 16 9.82 -11.93 -17.26
N GLN A 17 9.76 -11.37 -18.47
CA GLN A 17 9.83 -9.93 -18.67
C GLN A 17 8.58 -9.21 -18.14
N TRP A 18 8.72 -7.92 -17.86
CA TRP A 18 7.60 -7.06 -17.48
C TRP A 18 6.46 -7.15 -18.51
N GLY A 19 5.24 -7.44 -18.04
CA GLY A 19 4.03 -7.53 -18.86
C GLY A 19 3.72 -8.93 -19.38
N GLN A 20 4.71 -9.82 -19.47
CA GLN A 20 4.53 -11.21 -19.92
C GLN A 20 3.92 -12.09 -18.82
N ARG A 21 3.44 -13.28 -19.23
CA ARG A 21 2.87 -14.30 -18.34
C ARG A 21 3.74 -15.56 -18.41
N PRO A 22 3.96 -16.25 -17.28
CA PRO A 22 4.59 -17.56 -17.32
C PRO A 22 3.64 -18.59 -17.92
N GLU A 23 4.20 -19.58 -18.61
CA GLU A 23 3.44 -20.69 -19.22
C GLU A 23 4.14 -22.03 -18.90
N GLY A 24 3.43 -23.14 -19.11
CA GLY A 24 3.96 -24.49 -18.97
C GLY A 24 4.63 -24.73 -17.60
N GLU A 25 5.86 -25.24 -17.62
CA GLU A 25 6.63 -25.52 -16.40
C GLU A 25 7.03 -24.26 -15.61
N THR A 26 7.11 -23.09 -16.25
CA THR A 26 7.37 -21.84 -15.53
C THR A 26 6.14 -21.42 -14.74
N LEU A 27 4.94 -21.58 -15.29
CA LEU A 27 3.70 -21.30 -14.56
C LEU A 27 3.53 -22.22 -13.35
N LYS A 28 3.77 -23.53 -13.52
CA LYS A 28 3.69 -24.49 -12.42
C LYS A 28 4.63 -24.13 -11.26
N ARG A 29 5.89 -23.83 -11.58
CA ARG A 29 6.87 -23.38 -10.57
C ARG A 29 6.46 -22.08 -9.89
N ALA A 30 5.88 -21.14 -10.63
CA ALA A 30 5.36 -19.89 -10.07
C ALA A 30 4.21 -20.13 -9.08
N GLN A 31 3.28 -21.03 -9.42
CA GLN A 31 2.17 -21.42 -8.54
C GLN A 31 2.66 -22.16 -7.29
N GLU A 32 3.67 -23.02 -7.41
CA GLU A 32 4.31 -23.69 -6.28
C GLU A 32 5.05 -22.69 -5.38
N GLN A 33 5.81 -21.76 -5.96
CA GLN A 33 6.51 -20.72 -5.20
C GLN A 33 5.53 -19.79 -4.47
N LEU A 34 4.41 -19.42 -5.10
CA LEU A 34 3.35 -18.64 -4.45
C LEU A 34 2.83 -19.34 -3.17
N LYS A 35 2.65 -20.67 -3.21
CA LYS A 35 2.24 -21.44 -2.03
C LYS A 35 3.30 -21.39 -0.93
N LEU A 36 4.57 -21.61 -1.27
CA LEU A 36 5.69 -21.57 -0.33
C LEU A 36 5.84 -20.19 0.32
N ASP A 37 5.70 -19.11 -0.46
CA ASP A 37 5.74 -17.75 0.06
C ASP A 37 4.63 -17.51 1.09
N PHE A 38 3.41 -17.98 0.80
CA PHE A 38 2.27 -17.80 1.72
C PHE A 38 2.32 -18.71 2.95
N GLU A 39 2.92 -19.90 2.85
CA GLU A 39 3.27 -20.72 4.02
C GLU A 39 4.26 -19.97 4.91
N TYR A 40 5.30 -19.37 4.32
CA TYR A 40 6.26 -18.57 5.07
C TYR A 40 5.61 -17.34 5.73
N LEU A 41 4.73 -16.64 5.03
CA LEU A 41 3.98 -15.49 5.59
C LEU A 41 3.10 -15.92 6.76
N ARG A 42 2.39 -17.03 6.63
CA ARG A 42 1.56 -17.63 7.70
C ARG A 42 2.39 -17.89 8.94
N ASP A 43 3.51 -18.58 8.78
CA ASP A 43 4.29 -19.11 9.90
C ASP A 43 5.17 -18.04 10.55
N SER A 44 5.68 -17.09 9.75
CA SER A 44 6.67 -16.10 10.22
C SER A 44 6.09 -14.75 10.61
N TYR A 45 4.96 -14.33 10.04
CA TYR A 45 4.41 -12.98 10.24
C TYR A 45 3.02 -12.97 10.85
N MET A 46 2.08 -13.79 10.36
CA MET A 46 0.67 -13.68 10.76
C MET A 46 0.41 -14.01 12.24
N SER A 47 1.30 -14.78 12.86
CA SER A 47 1.25 -15.14 14.28
C SER A 47 1.82 -14.05 15.21
N ARG A 48 2.54 -13.06 14.66
CA ARG A 48 3.19 -12.02 15.47
C ARG A 48 2.16 -11.06 16.08
N GLN A 49 2.47 -10.62 17.29
CA GLN A 49 1.69 -9.57 17.95
C GLN A 49 1.68 -8.30 17.08
N GLY A 50 0.48 -7.75 16.86
CA GLY A 50 0.31 -6.56 16.04
C GLY A 50 0.11 -6.84 14.56
N PHE A 51 0.09 -8.09 14.10
CA PHE A 51 -0.32 -8.38 12.72
C PHE A 51 -1.78 -7.94 12.50
N LEU A 52 -2.02 -7.15 11.47
CA LEU A 52 -3.30 -6.52 11.18
C LEU A 52 -4.36 -7.58 10.84
N ARG A 53 -5.52 -7.46 11.47
CA ARG A 53 -6.67 -8.34 11.27
C ARG A 53 -7.89 -7.49 10.98
N THR A 54 -8.80 -8.01 10.17
CA THR A 54 -10.05 -7.33 9.85
C THR A 54 -10.98 -7.30 11.05
N GLU A 55 -11.77 -6.24 11.16
CA GLU A 55 -12.78 -6.08 12.21
C GLU A 55 -14.21 -6.12 11.66
N ALA A 56 -14.36 -6.08 10.33
CA ALA A 56 -15.66 -6.08 9.67
C ALA A 56 -16.44 -7.39 9.90
N GLU A 57 -17.76 -7.26 10.07
CA GLU A 57 -18.66 -8.39 10.25
C GLU A 57 -18.48 -9.45 9.15
N GLY A 58 -18.50 -10.73 9.53
CA GLY A 58 -18.25 -11.85 8.62
C GLY A 58 -16.77 -12.09 8.26
N THR A 59 -15.87 -11.16 8.60
CA THR A 59 -14.42 -11.31 8.39
C THR A 59 -13.58 -11.02 9.63
N ALA A 60 -14.21 -10.72 10.76
CA ALA A 60 -13.53 -10.35 11.99
C ALA A 60 -12.47 -11.38 12.42
N GLY A 61 -11.26 -10.91 12.73
CA GLY A 61 -10.14 -11.72 13.18
C GLY A 61 -9.28 -12.33 12.06
N ARG A 62 -9.72 -12.28 10.80
CA ARG A 62 -8.93 -12.80 9.67
C ARG A 62 -7.69 -11.92 9.42
N PRO A 63 -6.50 -12.49 9.15
CA PRO A 63 -5.32 -11.69 8.80
C PRO A 63 -5.57 -10.88 7.53
N LEU A 64 -5.14 -9.63 7.51
CA LEU A 64 -5.19 -8.79 6.31
C LEU A 64 -3.80 -8.75 5.66
N LEU A 65 -3.72 -8.95 4.35
CA LEU A 65 -2.52 -8.83 3.53
C LEU A 65 -2.79 -7.92 2.33
N LEU A 66 -1.74 -7.29 1.82
CA LEU A 66 -1.79 -6.55 0.57
C LEU A 66 -0.97 -7.29 -0.50
N CYS A 67 -1.38 -7.17 -1.76
CA CYS A 67 -0.62 -7.61 -2.92
C CYS A 67 -0.45 -6.42 -3.87
N PHE A 68 0.77 -5.90 -3.97
CA PHE A 68 1.13 -4.85 -4.93
C PHE A 68 1.24 -5.45 -6.34
N GLY A 69 0.08 -5.72 -6.92
CA GLY A 69 -0.08 -6.57 -8.08
C GLY A 69 -1.53 -7.06 -8.14
N PRO A 70 -1.80 -8.31 -8.57
CA PRO A 70 -0.85 -9.24 -9.19
C PRO A 70 -0.29 -8.73 -10.53
N ARG A 71 0.98 -9.02 -10.74
CA ARG A 71 1.72 -8.72 -11.97
C ARG A 71 1.98 -9.99 -12.79
N THR A 72 2.30 -11.11 -12.15
CA THR A 72 2.68 -12.38 -12.78
C THR A 72 1.50 -13.33 -12.87
N LEU A 73 0.93 -13.70 -11.73
CA LEU A 73 -0.19 -14.64 -11.59
C LEU A 73 -1.49 -13.84 -11.56
N ARG A 74 -2.05 -13.57 -12.74
CA ARG A 74 -3.19 -12.64 -12.91
C ARG A 74 -4.55 -13.32 -12.87
N GLU A 75 -4.59 -14.65 -12.89
CA GLU A 75 -5.82 -15.41 -12.84
C GLU A 75 -6.29 -15.56 -11.39
N THR A 76 -7.59 -15.40 -11.14
CA THR A 76 -8.12 -15.42 -9.77
C THR A 76 -7.95 -16.81 -9.15
N GLU A 77 -8.02 -17.83 -9.98
CA GLU A 77 -7.90 -19.25 -9.66
C GLU A 77 -6.54 -19.59 -9.06
N ASP A 78 -5.46 -18.92 -9.49
CA ASP A 78 -4.11 -19.12 -8.91
C ASP A 78 -4.11 -18.76 -7.41
N TRP A 79 -4.74 -17.62 -7.08
CA TRP A 79 -4.84 -17.10 -5.72
C TRP A 79 -5.82 -17.92 -4.87
N GLU A 80 -6.96 -18.31 -5.43
CA GLU A 80 -7.94 -19.17 -4.74
C GLU A 80 -7.37 -20.56 -4.45
N SER A 81 -6.62 -21.13 -5.40
CA SER A 81 -5.93 -22.41 -5.21
C SER A 81 -4.88 -22.32 -4.10
N MET A 82 -4.05 -21.28 -4.10
CA MET A 82 -3.10 -21.04 -3.01
C MET A 82 -3.81 -20.88 -1.67
N LEU A 83 -4.83 -20.02 -1.60
CA LEU A 83 -5.55 -19.72 -0.37
C LEU A 83 -6.22 -20.97 0.23
N SER A 84 -6.86 -21.79 -0.60
CA SER A 84 -7.50 -23.03 -0.16
C SER A 84 -6.50 -24.10 0.27
N THR A 85 -5.32 -24.15 -0.35
CA THR A 85 -4.26 -25.12 -0.01
C THR A 85 -3.55 -24.75 1.28
N VAL A 86 -3.10 -23.50 1.41
CA VAL A 86 -2.27 -23.03 2.54
C VAL A 86 -3.12 -22.71 3.78
N PHE A 87 -4.38 -22.31 3.57
CA PHE A 87 -5.34 -21.92 4.62
C PHE A 87 -6.68 -22.64 4.41
N PRO A 88 -6.75 -23.95 4.73
CA PRO A 88 -7.93 -24.78 4.48
C PRO A 88 -9.15 -24.31 5.30
N GLU A 89 -8.93 -23.74 6.48
CA GLU A 89 -9.99 -23.19 7.32
C GLU A 89 -10.44 -21.81 6.82
N GLU A 90 -11.66 -21.73 6.26
CA GLU A 90 -12.20 -20.49 5.72
C GLU A 90 -12.32 -19.36 6.76
N ALA A 91 -12.67 -19.71 8.00
CA ALA A 91 -12.85 -18.75 9.09
C ALA A 91 -11.56 -18.01 9.48
N THR A 92 -10.39 -18.59 9.22
CA THR A 92 -9.08 -18.03 9.61
C THR A 92 -8.23 -17.64 8.41
N ARG A 93 -8.67 -17.97 7.19
CA ARG A 93 -8.00 -17.66 5.92
C ARG A 93 -7.76 -16.15 5.76
N PRO A 94 -6.57 -15.71 5.34
CA PRO A 94 -6.30 -14.28 5.18
C PRO A 94 -7.20 -13.65 4.11
N LEU A 95 -7.44 -12.35 4.24
CA LEU A 95 -7.95 -11.50 3.18
C LEU A 95 -6.79 -10.84 2.47
N ILE A 96 -6.72 -11.00 1.15
CA ILE A 96 -5.68 -10.39 0.33
C ILE A 96 -6.33 -9.30 -0.54
N LEU A 97 -5.86 -8.08 -0.38
CA LEU A 97 -6.30 -6.92 -1.17
C LEU A 97 -5.23 -6.59 -2.20
N SER A 98 -5.63 -6.22 -3.42
CA SER A 98 -4.66 -5.84 -4.46
C SER A 98 -4.91 -4.46 -5.04
N LEU A 99 -4.02 -4.02 -5.92
CA LEU A 99 -4.14 -2.73 -6.58
C LEU A 99 -5.44 -2.59 -7.37
N ASN A 100 -5.94 -1.36 -7.45
CA ASN A 100 -7.09 -0.98 -8.26
C ASN A 100 -6.98 -1.53 -9.69
N GLY A 101 -8.07 -2.14 -10.18
CA GLY A 101 -8.14 -2.72 -11.54
C GLY A 101 -7.46 -4.09 -11.72
N LYS A 102 -6.94 -4.72 -10.67
CA LYS A 102 -6.50 -6.12 -10.70
C LYS A 102 -7.63 -7.04 -10.24
N ILE A 103 -7.47 -8.37 -10.20
CA ILE A 103 -8.48 -9.29 -9.65
C ILE A 103 -7.81 -10.34 -8.77
N ILE A 104 -8.16 -10.31 -7.46
CA ILE A 104 -7.94 -11.36 -6.47
C ILE A 104 -9.17 -11.35 -5.52
N PRO A 105 -9.42 -12.41 -4.74
CA PRO A 105 -10.70 -12.59 -4.04
C PRO A 105 -11.02 -11.60 -2.90
N GLY A 106 -10.04 -11.01 -2.21
CA GLY A 106 -10.28 -10.33 -0.93
C GLY A 106 -10.74 -8.87 -1.02
N GLY A 107 -10.16 -8.06 -1.91
CA GLY A 107 -10.54 -6.65 -2.05
C GLY A 107 -9.49 -5.80 -2.76
N ARG A 108 -9.52 -4.48 -2.53
CA ARG A 108 -8.60 -3.54 -3.17
C ARG A 108 -8.01 -2.48 -2.24
N PHE A 109 -6.80 -2.05 -2.56
CA PHE A 109 -6.23 -0.81 -2.07
C PHE A 109 -5.84 0.08 -3.26
N GLY A 110 -5.93 1.38 -3.08
CA GLY A 110 -5.64 2.35 -4.13
C GLY A 110 -4.16 2.71 -4.22
N TRP A 111 -3.75 3.15 -5.40
CA TRP A 111 -2.43 3.73 -5.66
C TRP A 111 -2.59 4.95 -6.57
N PHE A 112 -1.47 5.47 -7.09
CA PHE A 112 -1.48 6.64 -7.96
C PHE A 112 -2.20 6.40 -9.30
N PRO A 113 -2.81 7.44 -9.88
CA PRO A 113 -3.28 7.40 -11.27
C PRO A 113 -2.11 7.29 -12.25
N LEU A 114 -2.41 7.12 -13.54
CA LEU A 114 -1.39 7.26 -14.58
C LEU A 114 -0.90 8.72 -14.64
N LEU A 115 0.43 8.92 -14.55
CA LEU A 115 1.06 10.25 -14.46
C LEU A 115 1.75 10.67 -15.77
N ASN A 116 1.31 10.13 -16.90
CA ASN A 116 1.86 10.43 -18.23
C ASN A 116 1.54 11.84 -18.77
N ARG A 117 0.80 12.64 -17.98
CA ARG A 117 0.50 14.05 -18.21
C ARG A 117 0.32 14.76 -16.87
N ALA A 118 0.39 16.08 -16.87
CA ALA A 118 -0.01 16.87 -15.71
C ALA A 118 -1.52 16.68 -15.44
N LEU A 119 -1.86 16.37 -14.19
CA LEU A 119 -3.24 16.20 -13.73
C LEU A 119 -3.73 17.48 -13.04
N SER A 120 -4.90 17.95 -13.44
CA SER A 120 -5.62 19.02 -12.74
C SER A 120 -6.32 18.49 -11.48
N LEU A 121 -6.77 19.37 -10.59
CA LEU A 121 -7.60 18.98 -9.45
C LEU A 121 -8.88 18.25 -9.88
N SER A 122 -9.48 18.61 -11.02
CA SER A 122 -10.64 17.89 -11.56
C SER A 122 -10.30 16.47 -12.01
N ASP A 123 -9.09 16.25 -12.54
CA ASP A 123 -8.63 14.90 -12.93
C ASP A 123 -8.42 14.02 -11.69
N ILE A 124 -7.79 14.59 -10.67
CA ILE A 124 -7.52 13.93 -9.38
C ILE A 124 -8.83 13.54 -8.70
N ASP A 125 -9.76 14.49 -8.58
CA ASP A 125 -11.07 14.26 -8.00
C ASP A 125 -11.87 13.20 -8.77
N GLY A 126 -11.84 13.26 -10.10
CA GLY A 126 -12.47 12.28 -10.98
C GLY A 126 -11.89 10.87 -10.80
N PHE A 127 -10.57 10.75 -10.71
CA PHE A 127 -9.89 9.47 -10.45
C PHE A 127 -10.32 8.86 -9.12
N LEU A 128 -10.23 9.64 -8.02
CA LEU A 128 -10.59 9.18 -6.68
C LEU A 128 -12.07 8.78 -6.60
N LYS A 129 -12.96 9.58 -7.19
CA LYS A 129 -14.39 9.27 -7.25
C LYS A 129 -14.64 7.95 -7.98
N ASN A 130 -14.01 7.75 -9.14
CA ASN A 130 -14.17 6.51 -9.91
C ASN A 130 -13.61 5.31 -9.15
N TYR A 131 -12.47 5.46 -8.46
CA TYR A 131 -11.92 4.43 -7.59
C TYR A 131 -12.94 4.01 -6.52
N TYR A 132 -13.40 4.95 -5.68
CA TYR A 132 -14.33 4.59 -4.60
C TYR A 132 -15.68 4.05 -5.09
N LEU A 133 -16.20 4.56 -6.22
CA LEU A 133 -17.45 4.05 -6.80
C LEU A 133 -17.30 2.62 -7.33
N ALA A 134 -16.19 2.30 -7.99
CA ALA A 134 -15.92 0.96 -8.48
C ALA A 134 -15.80 -0.05 -7.34
N GLU A 135 -15.15 0.33 -6.25
CA GLU A 135 -15.00 -0.57 -5.09
C GLU A 135 -16.30 -0.76 -4.32
N ALA A 136 -17.10 0.30 -4.15
CA ALA A 136 -18.42 0.21 -3.54
C ALA A 136 -19.35 -0.73 -4.34
N ALA A 137 -19.34 -0.63 -5.68
CA ALA A 137 -20.13 -1.50 -6.54
C ALA A 137 -19.73 -2.99 -6.44
N ALA A 138 -18.46 -3.27 -6.11
CA ALA A 138 -17.95 -4.63 -5.95
C ALA A 138 -18.20 -5.22 -4.55
N ALA A 139 -18.73 -4.45 -3.60
CA ALA A 139 -18.90 -4.84 -2.19
C ALA A 139 -17.61 -5.40 -1.55
N ARG A 140 -16.46 -4.86 -1.94
CA ARG A 140 -15.13 -5.33 -1.50
C ARG A 140 -14.60 -4.50 -0.35
N LEU A 141 -13.72 -5.08 0.46
CA LEU A 141 -12.92 -4.31 1.40
C LEU A 141 -12.06 -3.31 0.61
N THR A 142 -12.11 -2.04 0.99
CA THR A 142 -11.43 -0.94 0.31
C THR A 142 -10.49 -0.21 1.26
N ILE A 143 -9.27 0.03 0.80
CA ILE A 143 -8.31 0.93 1.45
C ILE A 143 -8.14 2.18 0.59
N GLY A 144 -8.60 3.31 1.13
CA GLY A 144 -8.59 4.60 0.47
C GLY A 144 -7.20 5.21 0.44
N PRO A 145 -6.64 5.52 -0.74
CA PRO A 145 -5.30 6.06 -0.79
C PRO A 145 -5.28 7.58 -0.57
N ILE A 146 -4.21 8.06 0.07
CA ILE A 146 -3.92 9.46 0.35
C ILE A 146 -2.49 9.73 -0.07
N TRP A 147 -2.30 10.76 -0.87
CA TRP A 147 -1.00 11.21 -1.38
C TRP A 147 -0.94 12.73 -1.38
N ALA A 148 0.24 13.30 -1.15
CA ALA A 148 0.46 14.74 -1.28
C ALA A 148 0.83 15.13 -2.72
N GLY A 149 1.63 14.30 -3.37
CA GLY A 149 2.11 14.48 -4.73
C GLY A 149 2.92 13.25 -5.15
N PHE A 150 3.55 13.33 -6.31
CA PHE A 150 4.48 12.33 -6.83
C PHE A 150 5.49 13.03 -7.71
N ARG A 151 6.77 12.84 -7.45
CA ARG A 151 7.86 13.33 -8.29
C ARG A 151 9.04 12.41 -8.12
N ASP A 152 9.17 11.47 -9.04
CA ASP A 152 10.24 10.49 -8.95
C ASP A 152 11.63 11.06 -9.27
N TYR A 153 12.65 10.38 -8.75
CA TYR A 153 14.07 10.59 -9.00
C TYR A 153 14.67 9.43 -9.82
N TYR A 154 13.86 8.69 -10.59
CA TYR A 154 14.33 7.50 -11.30
C TYR A 154 15.35 7.85 -12.38
N VAL A 155 15.15 8.94 -13.11
CA VAL A 155 16.06 9.36 -14.19
C VAL A 155 17.41 9.74 -13.60
N GLU A 156 17.40 10.63 -12.61
CA GLU A 156 18.59 11.17 -11.97
C GLU A 156 19.33 10.09 -11.16
N GLY A 157 18.61 9.31 -10.35
CA GLY A 157 19.17 8.25 -9.50
C GLY A 157 19.73 7.06 -10.28
N SER A 158 19.36 6.91 -11.56
CA SER A 158 19.86 5.85 -12.43
C SER A 158 20.90 6.30 -13.46
N ALA A 159 21.36 7.56 -13.39
CA ALA A 159 22.20 8.17 -14.43
C ALA A 159 21.58 8.07 -15.83
N GLY A 160 20.26 8.27 -15.93
CA GLY A 160 19.50 8.29 -17.18
C GLY A 160 19.11 6.92 -17.74
N LYS A 161 19.35 5.82 -17.02
CA LYS A 161 19.01 4.46 -17.47
C LYS A 161 17.52 4.13 -17.32
N LEU A 162 16.88 4.68 -16.31
CA LEU A 162 15.44 4.55 -16.06
C LEU A 162 14.70 5.78 -16.58
N LYS A 163 13.41 5.61 -16.79
CA LYS A 163 12.48 6.68 -17.17
C LYS A 163 11.65 7.08 -15.95
N SER A 164 11.27 8.35 -15.90
CA SER A 164 10.30 8.84 -14.93
C SER A 164 8.91 8.24 -15.23
N TYR A 165 8.15 7.98 -14.17
CA TYR A 165 6.74 7.60 -14.25
C TYR A 165 5.82 8.81 -14.37
N GLY A 166 6.35 10.00 -14.12
CA GLY A 166 5.68 11.28 -14.34
C GLY A 166 5.67 12.14 -13.09
N HIS A 167 4.66 13.01 -13.01
CA HIS A 167 4.52 13.95 -11.91
C HIS A 167 3.05 14.13 -11.55
N LEU A 168 2.74 13.97 -10.26
CA LEU A 168 1.49 14.44 -9.67
C LEU A 168 1.78 15.75 -8.92
N PRO A 169 1.31 16.90 -9.42
CA PRO A 169 1.49 18.17 -8.73
C PRO A 169 0.73 18.20 -7.39
N GLU A 170 1.28 18.89 -6.41
CA GLU A 170 0.67 19.06 -5.08
C GLU A 170 -0.48 20.09 -5.09
N HIS A 171 -0.51 20.98 -6.08
CA HIS A 171 -1.47 22.10 -6.19
C HIS A 171 -1.57 22.90 -4.88
N ASP A 172 -0.44 23.34 -4.34
CA ASP A 172 -0.35 24.08 -3.06
C ASP A 172 -1.03 23.36 -1.88
N GLY A 173 -1.05 22.02 -1.91
CA GLY A 173 -1.65 21.15 -0.89
C GLY A 173 -3.08 20.68 -1.20
N ASP A 174 -3.69 21.16 -2.30
CA ASP A 174 -5.04 20.78 -2.70
C ASP A 174 -5.14 19.33 -3.18
N THR A 175 -4.04 18.76 -3.69
CA THR A 175 -3.99 17.32 -4.05
C THR A 175 -4.22 16.44 -2.82
N LEU A 176 -3.55 16.76 -1.70
CA LEU A 176 -3.73 16.07 -0.42
C LEU A 176 -5.15 16.28 0.12
N GLN A 177 -5.66 17.51 0.05
CA GLN A 177 -7.02 17.83 0.49
C GLN A 177 -8.08 17.02 -0.29
N ALA A 178 -7.96 16.93 -1.61
CA ALA A 178 -8.90 16.17 -2.44
C ALA A 178 -8.94 14.68 -2.06
N ALA A 179 -7.78 14.08 -1.75
CA ALA A 179 -7.72 12.70 -1.27
C ALA A 179 -8.39 12.52 0.09
N ILE A 180 -8.14 13.43 1.04
CA ILE A 180 -8.76 13.42 2.37
C ILE A 180 -10.29 13.58 2.26
N ASP A 181 -10.77 14.53 1.47
CA ASP A 181 -12.21 14.78 1.29
C ASP A 181 -12.92 13.56 0.72
N ARG A 182 -12.30 12.90 -0.27
CA ARG A 182 -12.84 11.66 -0.85
C ARG A 182 -12.86 10.52 0.16
N ALA A 183 -11.81 10.35 0.96
CA ALA A 183 -11.80 9.37 2.04
C ALA A 183 -12.91 9.64 3.07
N LYS A 184 -13.16 10.90 3.44
CA LYS A 184 -14.23 11.28 4.38
C LYS A 184 -15.62 11.01 3.83
N ILE A 185 -15.85 11.27 2.54
CA ILE A 185 -17.12 11.00 1.88
C ILE A 185 -17.40 9.49 1.84
N HIS A 186 -16.42 8.70 1.42
CA HIS A 186 -16.60 7.28 1.15
C HIS A 186 -16.37 6.37 2.36
N ARG A 187 -15.70 6.84 3.40
CA ARG A 187 -15.43 6.13 4.67
C ARG A 187 -14.90 4.70 4.42
N PRO A 188 -13.75 4.55 3.72
CA PRO A 188 -13.14 3.24 3.51
C PRO A 188 -12.75 2.60 4.85
N ALA A 189 -12.56 1.29 4.85
CA ALA A 189 -12.18 0.57 6.07
C ALA A 189 -10.83 1.04 6.64
N PHE A 190 -9.91 1.41 5.74
CA PHE A 190 -8.64 2.04 6.09
C PHE A 190 -8.34 3.19 5.12
N VAL A 191 -7.51 4.13 5.56
CA VAL A 191 -6.79 5.04 4.69
C VAL A 191 -5.32 4.65 4.64
N GLN A 192 -4.72 4.71 3.45
CA GLN A 192 -3.31 4.45 3.24
C GLN A 192 -2.60 5.76 2.88
N LEU A 193 -1.55 6.08 3.61
CA LEU A 193 -0.61 7.12 3.21
C LEU A 193 0.34 6.50 2.18
N CYS A 194 0.27 6.97 0.95
CA CYS A 194 1.12 6.55 -0.16
C CYS A 194 2.19 7.64 -0.34
N THR A 195 3.35 7.55 0.32
CA THR A 195 3.89 6.47 1.20
C THR A 195 4.44 7.04 2.51
N TRP A 196 4.85 6.19 3.46
CA TRP A 196 5.60 6.72 4.61
C TRP A 196 6.92 7.37 4.16
N ASN A 197 7.80 6.63 3.49
CA ASN A 197 9.18 7.06 3.23
C ASN A 197 9.73 6.66 1.85
N ASP A 198 8.89 6.58 0.82
CA ASP A 198 9.40 6.46 -0.55
C ASP A 198 9.86 7.83 -1.07
N TRP A 199 11.08 8.18 -0.65
CA TRP A 199 11.79 9.38 -1.08
C TRP A 199 12.21 9.32 -2.55
N GLN A 200 12.36 8.12 -3.11
CA GLN A 200 12.71 7.96 -4.52
C GLN A 200 11.56 8.40 -5.42
N GLU A 201 10.31 8.21 -4.99
CA GLU A 201 9.11 8.67 -5.71
C GLU A 201 8.63 10.06 -5.27
N GLY A 202 9.22 10.64 -4.23
CA GLY A 202 8.80 11.91 -3.66
C GLY A 202 7.36 11.86 -3.12
N THR A 203 6.98 10.71 -2.54
CA THR A 203 5.61 10.46 -2.04
C THR A 203 5.57 10.42 -0.50
N ASN A 204 6.67 10.74 0.16
CA ASN A 204 6.85 10.57 1.59
C ASN A 204 5.93 11.46 2.45
N PHE A 205 5.37 10.85 3.49
CA PHE A 205 4.73 11.52 4.62
C PHE A 205 5.66 11.63 5.84
N GLU A 206 6.80 10.93 5.81
CA GLU A 206 7.89 11.06 6.77
C GLU A 206 8.32 12.53 6.86
N PRO A 207 8.39 13.10 8.07
CA PRO A 207 8.82 14.47 8.28
C PRO A 207 10.20 14.76 7.71
N SER A 208 10.34 15.92 7.07
CA SER A 208 11.59 16.39 6.46
C SER A 208 12.02 17.73 7.04
N LYS A 209 13.25 18.16 6.76
CA LYS A 209 13.70 19.51 7.15
C LYS A 209 12.90 20.61 6.45
N GLU A 210 12.51 20.35 5.21
CA GLU A 210 11.79 21.26 4.32
C GLU A 210 10.31 21.36 4.68
N LEU A 211 9.68 20.22 5.01
CA LEU A 211 8.22 20.14 5.22
C LEU A 211 7.81 20.02 6.69
N GLY A 212 8.74 19.70 7.59
CA GLY A 212 8.45 19.40 8.99
C GLY A 212 7.33 18.36 9.11
N TYR A 213 6.36 18.63 9.98
CA TYR A 213 5.18 17.77 10.18
C TYR A 213 3.95 18.17 9.36
N SER A 214 4.10 19.05 8.36
CA SER A 214 2.96 19.71 7.69
C SER A 214 1.91 18.72 7.13
N HIS A 215 2.35 17.66 6.43
CA HIS A 215 1.44 16.63 5.93
C HIS A 215 0.73 15.86 7.05
N LEU A 216 1.46 15.44 8.09
CA LEU A 216 0.91 14.69 9.21
C LEU A 216 -0.07 15.53 10.04
N LEU A 217 0.25 16.80 10.29
CA LEU A 217 -0.65 17.75 10.97
C LEU A 217 -1.92 17.99 10.17
N LYS A 218 -1.80 18.07 8.84
CA LYS A 218 -2.96 18.20 7.96
C LYS A 218 -3.87 16.97 8.04
N ILE A 219 -3.30 15.76 7.98
CA ILE A 219 -4.06 14.51 8.12
C ILE A 219 -4.72 14.43 9.50
N GLN A 220 -3.97 14.70 10.57
CA GLN A 220 -4.49 14.65 11.93
C GLN A 220 -5.69 15.60 12.08
N ARG A 221 -5.56 16.84 11.60
CA ARG A 221 -6.62 17.84 11.69
C ARG A 221 -7.84 17.45 10.88
N ASP A 222 -7.64 17.06 9.64
CA ASP A 222 -8.73 16.95 8.69
C ASP A 222 -9.45 15.59 8.79
N ILE A 223 -8.77 14.54 9.30
CA ILE A 223 -9.33 13.20 9.55
C ILE A 223 -9.71 12.99 11.03
N LEU A 224 -8.82 13.31 11.97
CA LEU A 224 -9.04 13.04 13.41
C LEU A 224 -9.67 14.24 14.15
N GLY A 225 -9.67 15.43 13.55
CA GLY A 225 -10.24 16.63 14.16
C GLY A 225 -9.31 17.31 15.18
N GLU A 226 -8.03 16.96 15.21
CA GLU A 226 -7.04 17.49 16.16
C GLU A 226 -5.71 17.79 15.46
N ALA A 227 -4.91 18.70 16.00
CA ALA A 227 -3.55 18.96 15.50
C ALA A 227 -2.61 19.11 16.70
N ASP A 228 -1.69 18.16 16.84
CA ASP A 228 -0.75 18.08 17.96
C ASP A 228 0.67 17.88 17.44
N GLN A 229 1.32 19.00 17.14
CA GLN A 229 2.71 19.00 16.72
C GLN A 229 3.65 18.50 17.83
N ALA A 230 3.34 18.82 19.09
CA ALA A 230 4.16 18.43 20.22
C ALA A 230 4.20 16.91 20.41
N ALA A 231 3.10 16.21 20.11
CA ALA A 231 3.07 14.75 20.09
C ALA A 231 4.03 14.17 19.03
N PHE A 232 4.08 14.75 17.84
CA PHE A 232 5.02 14.32 16.80
C PHE A 232 6.47 14.62 17.18
N GLU A 233 6.76 15.82 17.69
CA GLU A 233 8.09 16.20 18.19
C GLU A 233 8.55 15.23 19.29
N SER A 234 7.70 14.97 20.28
CA SER A 234 7.99 14.04 21.36
C SER A 234 8.21 12.61 20.86
N ALA A 235 7.47 12.17 19.84
CA ALA A 235 7.66 10.85 19.23
C ALA A 235 9.00 10.75 18.51
N THR A 236 9.37 11.79 17.76
CA THR A 236 10.65 11.90 17.04
C THR A 236 11.83 11.91 18.02
N GLU A 237 11.76 12.71 19.09
CA GLU A 237 12.79 12.75 20.14
C GLU A 237 12.99 11.38 20.79
N ARG A 238 11.92 10.72 21.22
CA ARG A 238 12.00 9.37 21.79
C ARG A 238 12.62 8.35 20.83
N TYR A 239 12.30 8.43 19.55
CA TYR A 239 12.91 7.56 18.54
C TYR A 239 14.42 7.77 18.48
N TRP A 240 14.88 9.00 18.34
CA TRP A 240 16.32 9.28 18.23
C TRP A 240 17.08 8.96 19.51
N GLU A 241 16.50 9.23 20.68
CA GLU A 241 17.09 8.80 21.96
C GLU A 241 17.25 7.27 22.04
N SER A 242 16.30 6.51 21.49
CA SER A 242 16.38 5.05 21.48
C SER A 242 17.51 4.54 20.59
N GLN A 243 17.74 5.20 19.44
CA GLN A 243 18.82 4.83 18.52
C GLN A 243 20.19 5.11 19.14
N ILE A 244 20.37 6.27 19.78
CA ILE A 244 21.63 6.63 20.48
C ILE A 244 21.93 5.62 21.59
N LYS A 245 20.93 5.23 22.38
CA LYS A 245 21.10 4.23 23.45
C LYS A 245 21.49 2.86 22.90
N MET A 246 20.95 2.48 21.75
CA MET A 246 21.31 1.23 21.07
C MET A 246 22.77 1.25 20.58
N GLU A 247 23.22 2.35 19.99
CA GLU A 247 24.62 2.51 19.55
C GLU A 247 25.61 2.47 20.72
N ILE A 248 25.24 3.03 21.88
CA ILE A 248 26.07 2.96 23.09
C ILE A 248 26.09 1.54 23.67
N ALA A 249 25.00 0.78 23.57
CA ALA A 249 24.92 -0.58 24.11
C ALA A 249 25.66 -1.64 23.25
N ILE A 250 25.99 -1.30 22.00
CA ILE A 250 26.71 -2.17 21.05
C ILE A 250 28.23 -1.90 21.07
N ASN A 251 28.67 -0.79 21.69
CA ASN A 251 30.09 -0.44 21.87
C ASN A 251 30.58 -0.73 23.29
#